data_AF-A0A8I3AV32-F1
#
_entry.id   AF-A0A8I3AV32-F1
#
_cell.length_a   1.000
_cell.length_b   1.000
_cell.length_c   1.000
_cell.angle_alpha   90.00
_cell.angle_beta   90.00
_cell.angle_gamma   90.00
#
_symmetry.space_group_name_H-M   'P 1'
#
loop_
_entity.id
_entity.type
_entity.pdbx_description
1 polymer ?
#
loop_
_entity_poly.entity_id
_entity_poly.type
_entity_poly.pdbx_seq_one_letter_code
_entity_poly.pdbx_strand_id
1 'polypeptide(L)'
;MAVAFVHSHGYVHGDIHLRNVLVKLPSTLDQLAIDQFRQKYGEPETIPVTRVDGGPLPPNIPPRAVVPLYLGKKAQEFTLSDARGLVLSDFGEAFAPGTEQRLGRDCNTPLAKEHLRLFLNPTGRYRIRQTYGVSGLLSGRSWV
;
A
#
# COMPACT_ATOMS: atom_id res chain seq x y z
N MET A 1 4.02 6.02 -21.14
CA MET A 1 2.60 5.99 -21.57
C MET A 1 1.66 6.46 -20.45
N ALA A 2 1.61 5.84 -19.27
CA ALA A 2 0.69 6.28 -18.18
C ALA A 2 0.91 7.73 -17.71
N VAL A 3 2.15 8.11 -17.36
CA VAL A 3 2.44 9.48 -16.89
C VAL A 3 2.15 10.52 -17.98
N ALA A 4 2.55 10.24 -19.22
CA ALA A 4 2.26 11.12 -20.36
C ALA A 4 0.75 11.29 -20.59
N PHE A 5 -0.02 10.22 -20.42
CA PHE A 5 -1.49 10.27 -20.48
C PHE A 5 -2.07 11.13 -19.36
N VAL A 6 -1.60 10.98 -18.11
CA VAL A 6 -2.04 11.83 -16.99
C VAL A 6 -1.74 13.31 -17.30
N HIS A 7 -0.53 13.59 -17.79
CA HIS A 7 -0.12 14.95 -18.16
C HIS A 7 -0.92 15.52 -19.33
N SER A 8 -1.30 14.70 -20.32
CA SER A 8 -2.11 15.17 -21.46
C SER A 8 -3.54 15.57 -21.05
N HIS A 9 -3.99 15.15 -19.86
CA HIS A 9 -5.26 15.56 -19.28
C HIS A 9 -5.11 16.73 -18.29
N GLY A 10 -3.93 17.36 -18.23
CA GLY A 10 -3.68 18.53 -17.39
C GLY A 10 -3.45 18.21 -15.92
N TYR A 11 -3.13 16.97 -15.57
CA TYR A 11 -2.85 16.55 -14.20
C TYR A 11 -1.38 16.15 -14.01
N VAL A 12 -0.89 16.30 -12.79
CA VAL A 12 0.37 15.72 -12.31
C VAL A 12 0.01 14.75 -11.21
N HIS A 13 0.62 13.56 -11.20
CA HIS A 13 0.31 12.52 -10.19
C HIS A 13 0.71 12.91 -8.76
N GLY A 14 1.76 13.71 -8.58
CA GLY A 14 2.17 14.26 -7.28
C GLY A 14 2.91 13.31 -6.32
N ASP A 15 2.87 11.99 -6.54
CA ASP A 15 3.52 10.99 -5.66
C ASP A 15 3.97 9.72 -6.42
N ILE A 16 4.78 9.90 -7.47
CA ILE A 16 5.27 8.77 -8.26
C ILE A 16 6.42 8.06 -7.51
N HIS A 17 6.16 6.83 -7.09
CA HIS A 17 7.16 5.93 -6.52
C HIS A 17 6.79 4.46 -6.73
N LEU A 18 7.75 3.53 -6.53
CA LEU A 18 7.56 2.11 -6.84
C LEU A 18 6.37 1.44 -6.15
N ARG A 19 5.90 1.94 -4.99
CA ARG A 19 4.67 1.40 -4.35
C ARG A 19 3.36 1.81 -5.05
N ASN A 20 3.40 2.84 -5.89
CA ASN A 20 2.27 3.35 -6.68
C ASN A 20 2.34 2.88 -8.14
N VAL A 21 3.29 1.99 -8.43
CA VAL A 21 3.44 1.32 -9.72
C VAL A 21 3.12 -0.14 -9.50
N LEU A 22 1.89 -0.52 -9.83
CA LEU A 22 1.36 -1.86 -9.61
C LEU A 22 1.63 -2.76 -10.81
N VAL A 23 1.74 -4.06 -10.56
CA VAL A 23 1.84 -5.09 -11.59
C VAL A 23 0.50 -5.82 -11.64
N LYS A 24 -0.08 -5.95 -12.83
CA LYS A 24 -1.31 -6.73 -12.99
C LYS A 24 -1.06 -8.19 -12.62
N LEU A 25 -1.92 -8.76 -11.78
CA LEU A 25 -1.90 -10.19 -11.47
C LEU A 25 -2.21 -11.02 -12.73
N PRO A 26 -1.77 -12.29 -12.79
CA PRO A 26 -2.12 -13.18 -13.89
C PRO A 26 -3.64 -13.27 -14.05
N SER A 27 -4.12 -13.16 -15.30
CA SER A 27 -5.56 -13.27 -15.61
C SER A 27 -6.18 -14.62 -15.24
N THR A 28 -5.34 -15.64 -15.03
CA THR A 28 -5.76 -16.96 -14.55
C THR A 28 -6.11 -16.99 -13.07
N LEU A 29 -5.80 -15.94 -12.30
CA LEU A 29 -6.14 -15.89 -10.87
C LEU A 29 -7.65 -15.92 -10.67
N ASP A 30 -8.40 -15.18 -11.48
CA ASP A 30 -9.87 -15.10 -11.42
C ASP A 30 -10.57 -16.38 -11.88
N GLN A 31 -9.82 -17.35 -12.42
CA GLN A 31 -10.33 -18.64 -12.89
C GLN A 31 -10.24 -19.72 -11.81
N LEU A 32 -9.55 -19.46 -10.70
CA LEU A 32 -9.40 -20.42 -9.62
C LEU A 32 -10.65 -20.42 -8.72
N ALA A 33 -11.23 -21.61 -8.49
CA ALA A 33 -12.17 -21.78 -7.39
C ALA A 33 -11.45 -21.56 -6.05
N ILE A 34 -12.20 -21.23 -4.99
CA ILE A 34 -11.62 -20.95 -3.65
C ILE A 34 -10.73 -22.09 -3.17
N ASP A 35 -11.15 -23.35 -3.35
CA ASP A 35 -10.38 -24.52 -2.91
C ASP A 35 -9.08 -24.67 -3.71
N GLN A 36 -9.10 -24.38 -5.01
CA GLN A 36 -7.91 -24.41 -5.87
C GLN A 36 -6.95 -23.27 -5.51
N PHE A 37 -7.49 -22.08 -5.21
CA PHE A 37 -6.70 -20.94 -4.74
C PHE A 37 -5.99 -21.30 -3.44
N ARG A 38 -6.71 -21.87 -2.46
CA ARG A 38 -6.14 -22.28 -1.17
C ARG A 38 -5.15 -23.44 -1.30
N GLN A 39 -5.41 -24.40 -2.18
CA GLN A 39 -4.44 -25.47 -2.48
C GLN A 39 -3.14 -24.90 -3.03
N LYS A 40 -3.21 -23.87 -3.87
CA LYS A 40 -2.04 -23.27 -4.51
C LYS A 40 -1.29 -22.28 -3.63
N TYR A 41 -2.01 -21.46 -2.86
CA TYR A 41 -1.45 -20.32 -2.13
C TYR A 41 -1.50 -20.46 -0.61
N GLY A 42 -2.15 -21.51 -0.09
CA GLY A 42 -2.34 -21.76 1.33
C GLY A 42 -3.66 -21.21 1.88
N GLU A 43 -3.96 -21.60 3.12
CA GLU A 43 -5.06 -21.05 3.90
C GLU A 43 -4.72 -19.63 4.42
N PRO A 44 -5.71 -18.74 4.58
CA PRO A 44 -5.48 -17.41 5.15
C PRO A 44 -4.87 -17.49 6.55
N GLU A 45 -3.68 -16.93 6.71
CA GLU A 45 -3.04 -16.83 8.02
C GLU A 45 -3.71 -15.72 8.83
N THR A 46 -3.99 -16.01 10.11
CA THR A 46 -4.55 -15.00 11.02
C THR A 46 -3.66 -14.79 12.23
N ILE A 47 -3.52 -13.53 12.64
CA ILE A 47 -2.74 -13.10 13.80
C ILE A 47 -3.64 -12.38 14.80
N PRO A 48 -3.36 -12.50 16.12
CA PRO A 48 -4.12 -11.78 17.13
C PRO A 48 -3.88 -10.27 17.00
N VAL A 49 -4.96 -9.50 17.14
CA VAL A 49 -4.87 -8.04 17.28
C VAL A 49 -4.62 -7.75 18.76
N THR A 50 -3.60 -6.96 19.06
CA THR A 50 -3.30 -6.54 20.44
C THR A 50 -3.15 -5.04 20.52
N ARG A 51 -3.54 -4.48 21.67
CA ARG A 51 -3.24 -3.08 21.98
C ARG A 51 -1.76 -2.94 22.33
N VAL A 52 -1.17 -1.84 21.91
CA VAL A 52 0.24 -1.54 22.22
C VAL A 52 0.45 -1.35 23.73
N ASP A 53 -0.55 -0.86 24.45
CA ASP A 53 -0.53 -0.70 25.91
C ASP A 53 -0.88 -1.99 26.68
N GLY A 54 -1.11 -3.11 25.98
CA GLY A 54 -1.46 -4.40 26.59
C GLY A 54 -2.87 -4.49 27.16
N GLY A 55 -3.70 -3.45 27.02
CA GLY A 55 -5.09 -3.46 27.50
C GLY A 55 -6.02 -4.36 26.67
N PRO A 56 -7.26 -4.58 27.13
CA PRO A 56 -8.27 -5.34 26.39
C PRO A 56 -8.74 -4.59 25.14
N LEU A 57 -9.08 -5.33 24.08
CA LEU A 57 -9.67 -4.75 22.87
C LEU A 57 -11.09 -4.22 23.13
N PRO A 58 -11.46 -3.06 22.57
CA PRO A 58 -12.85 -2.61 22.54
C PRO A 58 -13.75 -3.59 21.76
N PRO A 59 -15.06 -3.65 22.05
CA PRO A 59 -15.99 -4.58 21.41
C PRO A 59 -16.07 -4.47 19.87
N ASN A 60 -15.78 -3.30 19.32
CA ASN A 60 -15.85 -3.00 17.89
C ASN A 60 -14.55 -3.33 17.12
N ILE A 61 -13.53 -3.87 17.80
CA ILE A 61 -12.26 -4.23 17.15
C ILE A 61 -12.20 -5.75 16.97
N PRO A 62 -11.98 -6.26 15.73
CA PRO A 62 -11.87 -7.68 15.51
C PRO A 62 -10.66 -8.24 16.27
N PRO A 63 -10.80 -9.39 16.97
CA PRO A 63 -9.71 -9.95 17.79
C PRO A 63 -8.58 -10.56 16.95
N ARG A 64 -8.81 -10.77 15.64
CA ARG A 64 -7.85 -11.34 14.70
C ARG A 64 -7.81 -10.53 13.42
N ALA A 65 -6.63 -10.43 12.82
CA ALA A 65 -6.42 -9.87 11.50
C ALA A 65 -5.90 -10.96 10.57
N VAL A 66 -6.30 -10.90 9.30
CA VAL A 66 -5.74 -11.75 8.24
C VAL A 66 -4.45 -11.12 7.74
N VAL A 67 -3.38 -11.92 7.64
CA VAL A 67 -2.12 -11.47 7.06
C VAL A 67 -2.27 -11.42 5.55
N PRO A 68 -1.94 -10.31 4.87
CA PRO A 68 -1.98 -10.23 3.42
C PRO A 68 -1.04 -11.26 2.79
N LEU A 69 -1.56 -12.00 1.80
CA LEU A 69 -0.77 -12.93 1.02
C LEU A 69 0.14 -12.15 0.04
N TYR A 70 1.43 -12.48 0.03
CA TYR A 70 2.36 -11.93 -0.96
C TYR A 70 2.27 -12.70 -2.27
N LEU A 71 1.64 -12.10 -3.28
CA LEU A 71 1.56 -12.63 -4.66
C LEU A 71 2.60 -12.01 -5.61
N GLY A 72 3.60 -11.32 -5.06
CA GLY A 72 4.61 -10.62 -5.84
C GLY A 72 5.70 -11.54 -6.39
N LYS A 73 6.53 -10.97 -7.25
CA LYS A 73 7.64 -11.64 -7.93
C LYS A 73 8.97 -11.07 -7.42
N LYS A 74 10.06 -11.85 -7.44
CA LYS A 74 11.39 -11.29 -7.15
C LYS A 74 11.82 -10.37 -8.29
N ALA A 75 12.59 -9.33 -7.97
CA ALA A 75 13.05 -8.36 -8.97
C ALA A 75 13.86 -9.01 -10.10
N GLN A 76 14.67 -10.02 -9.77
CA GLN A 76 15.50 -10.77 -10.73
C GLN A 76 14.67 -11.65 -11.69
N GLU A 77 13.44 -11.97 -11.31
CA GLU A 77 12.51 -12.78 -12.10
C GLU A 77 11.53 -11.90 -12.91
N PHE A 78 11.64 -10.57 -12.78
CA PHE A 78 10.77 -9.61 -13.44
C PHE A 78 11.19 -9.40 -14.89
N THR A 79 10.29 -9.69 -15.82
CA THR A 79 10.55 -9.65 -17.26
C THR A 79 9.96 -8.40 -17.91
N LEU A 80 10.41 -8.11 -19.14
CA LEU A 80 9.78 -7.07 -19.95
C LEU A 80 8.30 -7.34 -20.25
N SER A 81 7.88 -8.62 -20.25
CA SER A 81 6.47 -8.97 -20.43
C SER A 81 5.65 -8.58 -19.20
N ASP A 82 6.18 -8.79 -18.00
CA ASP A 82 5.53 -8.35 -16.75
C ASP A 82 5.39 -6.81 -16.73
N ALA A 83 6.40 -6.09 -17.25
CA ALA A 83 6.42 -4.63 -17.33
C ALA A 83 5.32 -4.03 -18.24
N ARG A 84 4.78 -4.81 -19.20
CA ARG A 84 3.68 -4.33 -20.08
C ARG A 84 2.37 -4.15 -19.33
N GLY A 85 2.19 -4.87 -18.21
CA GLY A 85 1.01 -4.80 -17.35
C GLY A 85 1.14 -3.82 -16.19
N LEU A 86 2.10 -2.89 -16.23
CA LEU A 86 2.26 -1.89 -15.17
C LEU A 86 1.10 -0.90 -15.16
N VAL A 87 0.56 -0.66 -13.97
CA VAL A 87 -0.54 0.27 -13.72
C VAL A 87 -0.04 1.34 -12.76
N LEU A 88 -0.27 2.60 -13.12
CA LEU A 88 -0.06 3.72 -12.21
C LEU A 88 -1.30 3.86 -11.32
N SER A 89 -1.12 3.85 -10.00
CA SER A 89 -2.18 3.89 -9.01
C SER A 89 -1.96 5.00 -8.00
N ASP A 90 -2.98 5.25 -7.18
CA ASP A 90 -2.93 6.19 -6.05
C ASP A 90 -2.74 7.65 -6.49
N PHE A 91 -3.86 8.23 -6.96
CA PHE A 91 -3.95 9.63 -7.35
C PHE A 91 -4.38 10.54 -6.18
N GLY A 92 -4.26 10.09 -4.93
CA GLY A 92 -4.64 10.89 -3.76
C GLY A 92 -3.85 12.21 -3.63
N GLU A 93 -2.67 12.26 -4.25
CA GLU A 93 -1.79 13.44 -4.29
C GLU A 93 -1.77 14.13 -5.66
N ALA A 94 -2.64 13.71 -6.60
CA ALA A 94 -2.69 14.29 -7.93
C ALA A 94 -3.32 15.69 -7.90
N PHE A 95 -2.83 16.58 -8.75
CA PHE A 95 -3.32 17.96 -8.83
C PHE A 95 -3.22 18.49 -10.27
N ALA A 96 -4.03 19.51 -10.58
CA ALA A 96 -4.01 20.17 -11.88
C ALA A 96 -3.16 21.46 -11.81
N PRO A 97 -1.91 21.48 -12.32
CA PRO A 97 -1.04 22.65 -12.23
C PRO A 97 -1.58 23.90 -12.95
N GLY A 98 -2.56 23.74 -13.84
CA GLY A 98 -3.24 24.86 -14.51
C GLY A 98 -4.22 25.62 -13.61
N THR A 99 -4.68 25.01 -12.51
CA THR A 99 -5.67 25.60 -11.57
C THR A 99 -5.19 25.63 -10.13
N GLU A 100 -4.20 24.81 -9.78
CA GLU A 100 -3.71 24.62 -8.42
C GLU A 100 -2.20 24.85 -8.34
N GLN A 101 -1.78 25.71 -7.42
CA GLN A 101 -0.36 25.88 -7.10
C GLN A 101 0.00 24.97 -5.92
N ARG A 102 0.82 23.96 -6.18
CA ARG A 102 1.35 23.05 -5.16
C ARG A 102 2.86 23.22 -5.02
N LEU A 103 3.32 23.61 -3.84
CA LEU A 103 4.75 23.73 -3.58
C LEU A 103 5.32 22.38 -3.16
N GLY A 104 6.60 22.14 -3.45
CA GLY A 104 7.25 20.88 -3.06
C GLY A 104 7.23 20.61 -1.56
N ARG A 105 7.18 21.66 -0.73
CA ARG A 105 7.03 21.55 0.74
C ARG A 105 5.69 21.00 1.19
N ASP A 106 4.68 21.01 0.31
CA ASP A 106 3.34 20.52 0.56
C ASP A 106 3.12 19.11 -0.03
N CYS A 107 4.19 18.48 -0.54
CA CYS A 107 4.15 17.10 -1.02
C CYS A 107 4.23 16.11 0.15
N ASN A 108 3.33 15.14 0.18
CA ASN A 108 3.28 14.12 1.23
C ASN A 108 4.15 12.88 0.92
N THR A 109 5.08 12.98 -0.03
CA THR A 109 5.94 11.85 -0.41
C THR A 109 6.72 11.37 0.82
N PRO A 110 6.58 10.11 1.24
CA PRO A 110 7.06 9.66 2.54
C PRO A 110 8.57 9.84 2.73
N LEU A 111 8.91 10.34 3.93
CA LEU A 111 10.24 10.71 4.46
C LEU A 111 11.41 9.76 4.20
N ALA A 112 11.21 8.54 3.71
CA ALA A 112 12.32 7.67 3.28
C ALA A 112 13.13 8.26 2.11
N LYS A 113 12.62 9.33 1.48
CA LYS A 113 13.31 10.13 0.45
C LYS A 113 13.66 11.55 0.91
N GLU A 114 13.41 11.89 2.18
CA GLU A 114 13.81 13.17 2.79
C GLU A 114 14.96 12.94 3.78
N HIS A 115 15.88 13.89 3.87
CA HIS A 115 17.04 13.81 4.77
C HIS A 115 16.61 13.74 6.25
N LEU A 116 17.23 12.83 7.00
CA LEU A 116 16.87 12.38 8.35
C LEU A 116 16.62 13.53 9.35
N ARG A 117 15.37 13.79 9.72
CA ARG A 117 15.03 14.44 11.01
C ARG A 117 13.87 13.72 11.71
N LEU A 118 14.14 13.39 12.96
CA LEU A 118 13.38 12.53 13.88
C LEU A 118 12.01 13.12 14.24
N PHE A 119 10.96 12.29 14.18
CA PHE A 119 9.70 12.55 14.88
C PHE A 119 9.31 11.34 15.74
N LEU A 120 9.26 11.57 17.05
CA LEU A 120 8.59 10.71 18.03
C LEU A 120 7.16 11.23 18.22
N ASN A 121 6.16 10.34 18.32
CA ASN A 121 4.81 10.76 18.72
C ASN A 121 4.13 9.74 19.66
N PRO A 122 3.52 10.18 20.79
CA PRO A 122 2.98 9.34 21.86
C PRO A 122 1.44 9.29 21.82
N THR A 123 0.85 8.53 20.89
CA THR A 123 -0.61 8.35 20.83
C THR A 123 -0.94 6.88 20.67
N GLY A 124 -1.92 6.40 21.45
CA GLY A 124 -2.33 5.00 21.61
C GLY A 124 -2.68 4.28 20.32
N ARG A 125 -1.65 3.89 19.57
CA ARG A 125 -1.72 3.20 18.29
C ARG A 125 -1.92 1.70 18.53
N TYR A 126 -2.68 1.06 17.66
CA TYR A 126 -2.72 -0.39 17.54
C TYR A 126 -1.61 -0.80 16.57
N ARG A 127 -0.88 -1.88 16.87
CA ARG A 127 0.23 -2.34 16.03
C ARG A 127 -0.02 -3.77 15.61
N ILE A 128 -0.09 -3.97 14.29
CA ILE A 128 0.03 -5.30 13.70
C ILE A 128 1.54 -5.54 13.53
N ARG A 129 2.10 -6.52 14.24
CA ARG A 129 3.53 -6.86 14.15
C ARG A 129 3.72 -7.80 12.96
N GLN A 130 3.97 -7.26 11.77
CA GLN A 130 4.45 -8.07 10.64
C GLN A 130 5.97 -8.14 10.69
N THR A 131 6.52 -9.34 10.88
CA THR A 131 7.97 -9.58 10.89
C THR A 131 8.45 -10.12 9.55
N TYR A 132 8.19 -9.42 8.44
CA TYR A 132 9.00 -9.54 7.22
C TYR A 132 8.98 -8.19 6.48
N GLY A 133 10.15 -7.53 6.45
CA GLY A 133 10.50 -6.40 5.58
C GLY A 133 9.47 -5.26 5.42
N VAL A 134 9.75 -4.12 6.08
CA VAL A 134 9.02 -2.84 6.01
C VAL A 134 7.84 -2.73 6.98
N SER A 135 8.08 -2.03 8.08
CA SER A 135 7.07 -1.62 9.06
C SER A 135 6.09 -0.61 8.45
N GLY A 136 4.88 -1.04 8.12
CA GLY A 136 3.74 -0.16 7.85
C GLY A 136 2.95 0.09 9.14
N LEU A 137 2.84 1.34 9.57
CA LEU A 137 1.79 1.74 10.52
C LEU A 137 0.50 1.93 9.73
N LEU A 138 -0.53 1.14 10.03
CA LEU A 138 -1.89 1.47 9.65
C LEU A 138 -2.41 2.51 10.65
N SER A 139 -2.41 3.79 10.27
CA SER A 139 -3.21 4.79 10.99
C SER A 139 -4.63 4.76 10.43
N GLY A 140 -5.56 4.13 11.15
CA GLY A 140 -6.98 4.30 10.87
C GLY A 140 -7.40 5.72 11.23
N ARG A 141 -7.82 6.52 10.24
CA ARG A 141 -8.69 7.67 10.50
C ARG A 141 -10.12 7.15 10.56
N SER A 142 -10.83 7.51 11.62
CA SER A 142 -12.28 7.33 11.73
C SER A 142 -12.92 8.01 10.52
N TRP A 143 -13.64 7.25 9.70
CA TRP A 143 -14.69 7.83 8.86
C TRP A 143 -15.90 8.01 9.78
N VAL A 144 -16.36 9.25 9.90
CA VAL A 144 -17.68 9.57 10.49
C VAL A 144 -18.73 9.23 9.45
#